data_AF-A0A3Q9G3W2-F1
#
_entry.id   AF-A0A3Q9G3W2-F1
#
_cell.length_a   1.000
_cell.length_b   1.000
_cell.length_c   1.000
_cell.angle_alpha   90.00
_cell.angle_beta   90.00
_cell.angle_gamma   90.00
#
_symmetry.space_group_name_H-M   'P 1'
#
loop_
_entity.id
_entity.type
_entity.pdbx_description
1 polymer ?
#
loop_
_entity_poly.entity_id
_entity_poly.type
_entity_poly.pdbx_seq_one_letter_code
_entity_poly.pdbx_strand_id
1 'polypeptide(L)'
;MLKVFVLIGVLIISYFSYLIWWKPIPEIPQIAFVLKNHFQKSGIQTKVTSIPYSVSGVVAYIEYAIDDYPVAISVSVYQDENAAKNALGLIEQSPNLNFPVQNGELLLFLVHGEKGDLTKNILSAFKSFEI
;
A
#
# COMPACT_ATOMS: atom_id res chain seq x y z
N MET A 1 2.38 10.97 -48.71
CA MET A 1 1.43 10.17 -47.93
C MET A 1 2.10 9.34 -46.84
N LEU A 2 3.12 8.52 -47.14
CA LEU A 2 3.82 7.69 -46.14
C LEU A 2 4.30 8.46 -44.89
N LYS A 3 4.89 9.65 -45.05
CA LYS A 3 5.34 10.50 -43.94
C LYS A 3 4.21 10.92 -42.98
N VAL A 4 2.99 11.11 -43.51
CA VAL A 4 1.81 11.49 -42.72
C VAL A 4 1.34 10.30 -41.88
N PHE A 5 1.34 9.09 -42.45
CA PHE A 5 1.01 7.86 -41.72
C PHE A 5 2.02 7.55 -40.60
N VAL A 6 3.31 7.77 -40.85
CA VAL A 6 4.35 7.61 -39.81
C VAL A 6 4.13 8.59 -38.67
N LEU A 7 3.84 9.86 -38.97
CA LEU A 7 3.58 10.87 -37.94
C LEU A 7 2.35 10.51 -37.09
N ILE A 8 1.26 10.10 -37.73
CA ILE A 8 0.03 9.67 -37.03
C ILE A 8 0.32 8.43 -36.16
N GLY A 9 1.07 7.46 -36.67
CA GLY A 9 1.45 6.26 -35.90
C GLY A 9 2.26 6.60 -34.65
N VAL A 10 3.24 7.50 -34.76
CA VAL A 10 4.04 7.97 -33.61
C VAL A 10 3.16 8.68 -32.59
N LEU A 11 2.27 9.57 -33.02
CA LEU A 11 1.37 10.29 -32.11
C LEU A 11 0.43 9.35 -31.35
N ILE A 12 -0.11 8.33 -32.02
CA ILE A 12 -0.97 7.32 -31.39
C ILE A 12 -0.18 6.54 -30.33
N ILE A 13 1.01 6.03 -30.67
CA ILE A 13 1.85 5.29 -29.73
C ILE A 13 2.21 6.16 -28.54
N SER A 14 2.66 7.41 -28.76
CA SER A 14 2.99 8.35 -27.69
C SER A 14 1.79 8.66 -26.79
N TYR A 15 0.59 8.80 -27.36
CA TYR A 15 -0.63 9.02 -26.58
C TYR A 15 -1.00 7.82 -25.70
N PHE A 16 -0.94 6.59 -26.23
CA PHE A 16 -1.21 5.40 -25.43
C PHE A 16 -0.09 5.13 -24.40
N SER A 17 1.18 5.38 -24.74
CA SER A 17 2.28 5.32 -23.78
C SER A 17 2.08 6.34 -22.65
N TYR A 18 1.66 7.57 -22.97
CA TYR A 18 1.32 8.59 -21.99
C TYR A 18 0.19 8.15 -21.07
N LEU A 19 -0.91 7.62 -21.60
CA LEU A 19 -2.03 7.12 -20.79
C LEU A 19 -1.65 5.94 -19.89
N ILE A 20 -0.76 5.05 -20.36
CA ILE A 20 -0.28 3.91 -19.57
C ILE A 20 0.65 4.37 -18.44
N TRP A 21 1.52 5.36 -18.71
CA TRP A 21 2.45 5.90 -17.73
C TRP A 21 1.77 6.82 -16.70
N TRP A 22 0.71 7.51 -17.12
CA TRP A 22 -0.11 8.38 -16.28
C TRP A 22 -1.38 7.67 -15.82
N LYS A 23 -1.28 6.40 -15.38
CA LYS A 23 -2.37 5.84 -14.59
C LYS A 23 -2.60 6.78 -13.40
N PRO A 24 -3.83 7.28 -13.19
CA PRO A 24 -4.11 8.14 -12.06
C PRO A 24 -3.71 7.41 -10.78
N ILE A 25 -3.00 8.10 -9.89
CA ILE A 25 -2.67 7.58 -8.56
C ILE A 25 -4.03 7.23 -7.93
N PRO A 26 -4.23 5.96 -7.49
CA PRO A 26 -5.50 5.58 -6.92
C PRO A 26 -5.82 6.49 -5.74
N GLU A 27 -7.07 6.98 -5.70
CA GLU A 27 -7.52 7.84 -4.60
C GLU A 27 -7.26 7.14 -3.26
N ILE A 28 -6.67 7.89 -2.33
CA ILE A 28 -6.38 7.37 -0.99
C ILE A 28 -7.71 7.15 -0.27
N PRO A 29 -8.06 5.91 0.13
CA PRO A 29 -9.34 5.66 0.80
C PRO A 29 -9.36 6.32 2.18
N GLN A 30 -10.56 6.65 2.67
CA GLN A 30 -10.73 7.34 3.96
C GLN A 30 -10.06 6.60 5.12
N ILE A 31 -10.12 5.27 5.13
CA ILE A 31 -9.51 4.41 6.15
C ILE A 31 -8.00 4.70 6.32
N ALA A 32 -7.31 5.10 5.25
CA ALA A 32 -5.90 5.43 5.30
C ALA A 32 -5.60 6.61 6.24
N PHE A 33 -6.45 7.65 6.17
CA PHE A 33 -6.34 8.85 7.00
C PHE A 33 -6.78 8.58 8.44
N VAL A 34 -7.78 7.71 8.64
CA VAL A 34 -8.22 7.31 9.99
C VAL A 34 -7.11 6.53 10.69
N LEU A 35 -6.47 5.57 10.00
CA LEU A 35 -5.31 4.84 10.55
C LEU A 35 -4.10 5.76 10.77
N LYS A 36 -3.84 6.72 9.88
CA LYS A 36 -2.81 7.76 10.11
C LYS A 36 -3.05 8.52 11.41
N ASN A 37 -4.28 9.00 11.61
CA ASN A 37 -4.64 9.74 12.81
C ASN A 37 -4.52 8.87 14.06
N HIS A 38 -4.82 7.57 13.96
CA HIS A 38 -4.61 6.61 15.04
C HIS A 38 -3.13 6.48 15.40
N PHE A 39 -2.26 6.28 14.42
CA PHE A 39 -0.81 6.26 14.64
C PHE A 39 -0.33 7.55 15.32
N GLN A 40 -0.79 8.71 14.87
CA GLN A 40 -0.44 9.99 15.49
C GLN A 40 -0.89 10.10 16.95
N LYS A 41 -2.09 9.60 17.29
CA LYS A 41 -2.57 9.51 18.68
C LYS A 41 -1.71 8.57 19.53
N SER A 42 -1.15 7.53 18.93
CA SER A 42 -0.19 6.62 19.57
C SER A 42 1.25 7.16 19.64
N GLY A 43 1.46 8.44 19.27
CA GLY A 43 2.78 9.08 19.28
C GLY A 43 3.67 8.71 18.09
N ILE A 44 3.11 8.09 17.04
CA ILE A 44 3.82 7.68 15.84
C ILE A 44 3.53 8.68 14.73
N GLN A 45 4.52 9.52 14.39
CA GLN A 45 4.38 10.49 13.32
C GLN A 45 4.48 9.82 11.96
N THR A 46 3.45 9.96 11.14
CA THR A 46 3.36 9.29 9.85
C THR A 46 2.86 10.20 8.73
N LYS A 47 3.35 9.95 7.52
CA LYS A 47 2.87 10.54 6.27
C LYS A 47 2.32 9.43 5.37
N VAL A 48 1.14 9.65 4.82
CA VAL A 48 0.43 8.68 3.96
C VAL A 48 0.72 8.98 2.50
N THR A 49 1.06 7.93 1.76
CA THR A 49 1.17 7.96 0.29
C THR A 49 0.42 6.76 -0.28
N SER A 50 -0.34 6.96 -1.36
CA SER A 50 -0.93 5.85 -2.13
C SER A 50 0.05 5.43 -3.22
N ILE A 51 0.23 4.13 -3.39
CA ILE A 51 1.02 3.58 -4.49
C ILE A 51 0.09 2.98 -5.53
N PRO A 52 0.31 3.24 -6.82
CA PRO A 52 -0.34 2.48 -7.87
C PRO A 52 0.08 1.01 -7.79
N TYR A 53 -0.74 0.22 -7.13
CA TYR A 53 -0.53 -1.21 -6.94
C TYR A 53 -1.83 -1.94 -7.29
N SER A 54 -1.76 -2.90 -8.21
CA SER A 54 -2.92 -3.68 -8.63
C SER A 54 -2.62 -5.16 -8.44
N VAL A 55 -2.92 -5.65 -7.24
CA VAL A 55 -3.01 -7.08 -6.95
C VAL A 55 -4.48 -7.44 -6.81
N SER A 56 -4.87 -8.58 -7.39
CA SER A 56 -6.25 -9.07 -7.32
C SER A 56 -6.70 -9.20 -5.86
N GLY A 57 -7.85 -8.60 -5.52
CA GLY A 57 -8.43 -8.61 -4.18
C GLY A 57 -7.96 -7.49 -3.24
N VAL A 58 -6.98 -6.68 -3.64
CA VAL A 58 -6.55 -5.49 -2.89
C VAL A 58 -7.32 -4.28 -3.43
N VAL A 59 -8.09 -3.63 -2.55
CA VAL A 59 -8.84 -2.40 -2.87
C VAL A 59 -7.88 -1.21 -2.96
N ALA A 60 -6.94 -1.12 -2.01
CA ALA A 60 -5.95 -0.06 -1.98
C ALA A 60 -4.65 -0.53 -1.34
N TYR A 61 -3.54 0.06 -1.77
CA TYR A 61 -2.23 -0.13 -1.17
C TYR A 61 -1.70 1.21 -0.67
N ILE A 62 -1.42 1.28 0.62
CA ILE A 62 -1.09 2.51 1.32
C ILE A 62 0.30 2.36 1.93
N GLU A 63 1.17 3.34 1.73
CA GLU A 63 2.42 3.45 2.47
C GLU A 63 2.35 4.52 3.54
N TYR A 64 2.87 4.18 4.72
CA TYR A 64 3.08 5.11 5.82
C TYR A 64 4.59 5.30 5.99
N ALA A 65 5.08 6.48 5.60
CA ALA A 65 6.41 6.92 5.98
C ALA A 65 6.38 7.37 7.44
N ILE A 66 7.13 6.69 8.30
CA ILE A 66 7.18 6.94 9.74
C ILE A 66 8.50 7.63 10.07
N ASP A 67 8.45 8.72 10.82
CA ASP A 67 9.66 9.43 11.25
C ASP A 67 10.54 8.48 12.10
N ASP A 68 11.85 8.53 11.90
CA ASP A 68 12.85 7.67 12.56
C ASP A 68 12.69 6.15 12.32
N TYR A 69 11.83 5.74 11.40
CA TYR A 69 11.75 4.36 10.92
C TYR A 69 12.44 4.24 9.54
N PRO A 70 13.28 3.21 9.31
CA PRO A 70 14.20 3.22 8.17
C PRO A 70 13.52 3.02 6.81
N VAL A 71 12.35 2.39 6.79
CA VAL A 71 11.58 2.12 5.57
C VAL A 71 10.11 2.36 5.85
N ALA A 72 9.36 2.88 4.89
CA ALA A 72 7.91 2.99 5.01
C ALA A 72 7.28 1.61 5.31
N ILE A 73 6.23 1.60 6.11
CA ILE A 73 5.39 0.42 6.28
C ILE A 73 4.30 0.42 5.22
N SER A 74 3.88 -0.77 4.80
CA SER A 74 2.84 -0.90 3.80
C SER A 74 1.60 -1.52 4.40
N VAL A 75 0.43 -0.99 4.05
CA VAL A 75 -0.87 -1.51 4.47
C VAL A 75 -1.72 -1.74 3.23
N SER A 76 -2.10 -2.99 3.04
CA SER A 76 -3.07 -3.40 2.02
C SER A 76 -4.47 -3.39 2.63
N VAL A 77 -5.41 -2.75 1.94
CA VAL A 77 -6.85 -2.77 2.26
C VAL A 77 -7.51 -3.82 1.37
N TYR A 78 -8.16 -4.81 1.97
CA TYR A 78 -8.93 -5.83 1.28
C TYR A 78 -10.41 -5.50 1.27
N GLN A 79 -11.19 -6.23 0.46
CA GLN A 79 -12.63 -6.04 0.37
C GLN A 79 -13.36 -6.39 1.68
N ASP A 80 -12.84 -7.37 2.42
CA ASP A 80 -13.36 -7.81 3.71
C ASP A 80 -12.29 -8.59 4.50
N GLU A 81 -12.60 -8.92 5.75
CA GLU A 81 -11.71 -9.67 6.65
C GLU A 81 -11.38 -11.08 6.14
N ASN A 82 -12.30 -11.75 5.43
CA ASN A 82 -12.05 -13.08 4.89
C ASN A 82 -11.03 -13.02 3.73
N ALA A 83 -11.13 -12.01 2.87
CA ALA A 83 -10.17 -11.74 1.81
C ALA A 83 -8.78 -11.45 2.38
N ALA A 84 -8.70 -10.61 3.43
CA ALA A 84 -7.44 -10.34 4.13
C ALA A 84 -6.85 -11.61 4.75
N LYS A 85 -7.67 -12.44 5.41
CA LYS A 85 -7.25 -13.71 6.02
C LYS A 85 -6.75 -14.72 4.98
N ASN A 86 -7.44 -14.84 3.85
CA ASN A 86 -7.03 -15.71 2.76
C ASN A 86 -5.68 -15.25 2.17
N ALA A 87 -5.50 -13.94 2.00
CA ALA A 87 -4.24 -13.38 1.54
C ALA A 87 -3.11 -13.63 2.55
N LEU A 88 -3.36 -13.40 3.84
CA LEU A 88 -2.39 -13.70 4.91
C LEU A 88 -1.92 -15.16 4.84
N GLY A 89 -2.85 -16.11 4.69
CA GLY A 89 -2.50 -17.53 4.59
C GLY A 89 -1.64 -17.89 3.37
N LEU A 90 -1.78 -17.17 2.24
CA LEU A 90 -0.91 -17.31 1.08
C LEU A 90 0.46 -16.66 1.28
N ILE A 91 0.50 -15.55 2.01
CA ILE A 91 1.69 -14.77 2.30
C ILE A 91 2.59 -15.47 3.32
N GLU A 92 2.01 -16.08 4.36
CA GLU A 92 2.76 -16.85 5.37
C GLU A 92 3.46 -18.08 4.77
N GLN A 93 3.01 -18.56 3.61
CA GLN A 93 3.68 -19.60 2.84
C GLN A 93 4.87 -19.08 2.04
N SER A 94 5.02 -17.76 1.90
CA SER A 94 6.09 -17.13 1.14
C SER A 94 7.30 -16.83 2.05
N PRO A 95 8.48 -17.40 1.78
CA PRO A 95 9.66 -17.22 2.62
C PRO A 95 10.25 -15.80 2.58
N ASN A 96 9.77 -14.94 1.67
CA ASN A 96 10.34 -13.62 1.40
C ASN A 96 9.47 -12.46 1.90
N LEU A 97 8.25 -12.74 2.38
CA LEU A 97 7.34 -11.70 2.87
C LEU A 97 7.41 -11.64 4.39
N ASN A 98 7.98 -10.55 4.89
CA ASN A 98 8.33 -10.38 6.28
C ASN A 98 7.15 -9.79 7.08
N PHE A 99 6.82 -10.45 8.20
CA PHE A 99 5.94 -9.98 9.28
C PHE A 99 4.58 -9.39 8.85
N PRO A 100 3.75 -10.13 8.10
CA PRO A 100 2.39 -9.70 7.85
C PRO A 100 1.60 -9.68 9.17
N VAL A 101 0.86 -8.60 9.42
CA VAL A 101 -0.04 -8.49 10.57
C VAL A 101 -1.41 -8.07 10.08
N GLN A 102 -2.42 -8.89 10.37
CA GLN A 102 -3.81 -8.59 10.03
C GLN A 102 -4.50 -7.80 11.15
N ASN A 103 -5.36 -6.87 10.76
CA ASN A 103 -6.42 -6.28 11.59
C ASN A 103 -7.67 -6.06 10.73
N GLY A 104 -8.72 -6.84 10.93
CA GLY A 104 -9.92 -6.85 10.09
C GLY A 104 -9.59 -7.03 8.60
N GLU A 105 -10.00 -6.08 7.77
CA GLU A 105 -9.73 -6.02 6.32
C GLU A 105 -8.34 -5.45 5.96
N LEU A 106 -7.55 -5.04 6.96
CA LEU A 106 -6.23 -4.44 6.76
C LEU A 106 -5.13 -5.47 6.98
N LEU A 107 -4.11 -5.43 6.13
CA LEU A 107 -2.90 -6.24 6.26
C LEU A 107 -1.67 -5.36 6.20
N LEU A 108 -0.96 -5.28 7.33
CA LEU A 108 0.29 -4.53 7.46
C LEU A 108 1.48 -5.42 7.08
N PHE A 109 2.43 -4.85 6.35
CA PHE A 109 3.68 -5.46 5.97
C PHE A 109 4.84 -4.58 6.43
N LEU A 110 5.82 -5.20 7.07
CA LEU A 110 7.07 -4.57 7.43
C LEU A 110 8.14 -4.99 6.42
N VAL A 111 8.64 -4.03 5.64
CA VAL A 111 9.72 -4.30 4.68
C VAL A 111 10.99 -4.77 5.38
N HIS A 112 11.23 -4.27 6.61
CA HIS A 112 12.34 -4.68 7.45
C HIS A 112 11.84 -5.14 8.82
N GLY A 113 12.24 -6.34 9.22
CA GLY A 113 11.86 -6.99 10.49
C GLY A 113 12.60 -6.44 11.70
N GLU A 114 12.75 -5.13 11.79
CA GLU A 114 13.55 -4.53 12.86
C GLU A 114 12.92 -4.85 14.21
N LYS A 115 13.71 -5.45 15.11
CA LYS A 115 13.26 -5.84 16.45
C LYS A 115 13.48 -4.72 17.45
N GLY A 116 13.08 -3.50 17.09
CA GLY A 116 13.14 -2.32 17.95
C GLY A 116 11.84 -2.03 18.69
N ASP A 117 11.90 -1.15 19.69
CA ASP A 117 10.70 -0.72 20.42
C ASP A 117 9.73 0.08 19.55
N LEU A 118 10.25 0.79 18.53
CA LEU A 118 9.44 1.49 17.54
C LEU A 118 8.59 0.50 16.72
N THR A 119 9.18 -0.61 16.23
CA THR A 119 8.42 -1.66 15.54
C THR A 119 7.32 -2.26 16.43
N LYS A 120 7.62 -2.54 17.70
CA LYS A 120 6.61 -3.03 18.64
C LYS A 120 5.48 -2.02 18.82
N ASN A 121 5.81 -0.73 18.93
CA ASN A 121 4.81 0.33 19.05
C ASN A 121 3.93 0.42 17.79
N ILE A 122 4.53 0.36 16.60
CA ILE A 122 3.80 0.33 15.32
C ILE A 122 2.84 -0.85 15.26
N LEU A 123 3.33 -2.06 15.58
CA LEU A 123 2.51 -3.27 15.56
C LEU A 123 1.38 -3.22 16.60
N SER A 124 1.66 -2.68 17.80
CA SER A 124 0.66 -2.50 18.85
C SER A 124 -0.41 -1.48 18.44
N ALA A 125 0.01 -0.33 17.92
CA ALA A 125 -0.89 0.72 17.44
C ALA A 125 -1.78 0.18 16.32
N PHE A 126 -1.19 -0.50 15.33
CA PHE A 126 -1.93 -1.13 14.24
C PHE A 126 -2.96 -2.16 14.71
N LYS A 127 -2.60 -3.04 15.66
CA LYS A 127 -3.51 -4.05 16.22
C LYS A 127 -4.64 -3.46 17.08
N SER A 128 -4.39 -2.31 17.72
CA SER A 128 -5.38 -1.59 18.53
C SER A 128 -6.30 -0.68 17.71
N PHE A 129 -6.10 -0.62 16.40
CA PHE A 129 -6.92 0.21 15.53
C PHE A 129 -8.33 -0.38 15.39
N GLU A 130 -9.35 0.40 15.72
CA GLU A 130 -10.75 0.04 15.54
C GLU A 130 -11.20 0.48 14.13
N ILE A 131 -11.71 -0.48 13.35
CA ILE A 131 -12.19 -0.30 11.97
C ILE A 131 -13.67 0.10 11.99
#